data_AF-A0A920V9V2-F1
#
_entry.id   AF-A0A920V9V2-F1
#
_cell.length_a   1.000
_cell.length_b   1.000
_cell.length_c   1.000
_cell.angle_alpha   90.00
_cell.angle_beta   90.00
_cell.angle_gamma   90.00
#
_symmetry.space_group_name_H-M   'P 1'
#
loop_
_entity.id
_entity.type
_entity.pdbx_description
1 polymer ?
#
loop_
_entity_poly.entity_id
_entity_poly.type
_entity_poly.pdbx_seq_one_letter_code
_entity_poly.pdbx_strand_id
1 'polypeptide(L)' 'METGELVLGQATPGGWKEISRAQVVGSGTRSQPALANGRLYVRDRNQLVCLEMP' A
#
# COMPACT_ATOMS: atom_id res chain seq x y z
N MET A 1 -14.37 6.95 2.10
CA MET A 1 -13.95 5.59 2.53
C MET A 1 -12.58 5.34 1.95
N GLU A 2 -11.71 4.61 2.65
CA GLU A 2 -10.38 4.25 2.16
C GLU A 2 -10.52 3.42 0.87
N THR A 3 -9.83 3.85 -0.18
CA THR A 3 -9.99 3.33 -1.55
C THR A 3 -9.15 2.11 -1.85
N GLY A 4 -8.14 1.78 -1.03
CA GLY A 4 -7.28 0.61 -1.22
C GLY A 4 -6.09 0.85 -2.16
N GLU A 5 -5.67 2.11 -2.29
CA GLU A 5 -4.50 2.50 -3.09
C GLU A 5 -3.21 2.37 -2.29
N LEU A 6 -2.16 1.84 -2.93
CA LEU A 6 -0.79 1.87 -2.46
C LEU A 6 -0.07 3.06 -3.10
N VAL A 7 0.54 3.91 -2.27
CA VAL A 7 1.28 5.09 -2.72
C VAL A 7 2.73 4.97 -2.27
N LEU A 8 3.66 5.02 -3.22
CA LEU A 8 5.08 5.12 -2.96
C LEU A 8 5.49 6.59 -3.04
N GLY A 9 6.20 7.09 -2.03
CA GLY A 9 6.68 8.46 -2.04
C GLY A 9 8.01 8.61 -1.33
N GLN A 10 8.76 9.62 -1.76
CA GLN A 10 10.00 10.03 -1.13
C GLN A 10 9.68 10.94 0.05
N ALA A 11 10.17 10.60 1.25
CA ALA A 11 10.12 11.47 2.41
C ALA A 11 11.49 12.10 2.64
N THR A 12 11.56 13.44 2.62
CA THR A 12 12.77 14.21 2.91
C THR A 12 12.47 15.27 3.98
N PRO A 13 13.48 15.89 4.62
CA PRO A 13 13.25 17.04 5.49
C PRO A 13 12.54 18.22 4.79
N GLY A 14 12.70 18.34 3.47
CA GLY A 14 12.01 19.35 2.65
C GLY A 14 10.56 19.00 2.29
N GLY A 15 10.08 17.82 2.68
CA GLY A 15 8.71 17.38 2.46
C GLY A 15 8.61 16.02 1.77
N TRP A 16 7.37 15.65 1.48
CA TRP A 16 7.00 14.41 0.82
C TRP A 16 6.71 14.63 -0.66
N LYS A 17 7.12 13.69 -1.51
CA LYS A 17 6.84 13.68 -2.95
C LYS A 17 6.34 12.30 -3.38
N GLU A 18 5.18 12.24 -4.03
CA GLU A 18 4.68 11.02 -4.66
C GLU A 18 5.62 10.56 -5.80
N ILE A 19 5.94 9.28 -5.82
CA ILE A 19 6.71 8.62 -6.89
C ILE A 19 5.78 7.80 -7.76
N SER A 20 4.90 7.00 -7.15
CA SER A 20 3.96 6.15 -7.87
C SER A 20 2.74 5.79 -7.02
N ARG A 21 1.68 5.33 -7.70
CA ARG A 21 0.40 4.95 -7.12
C ARG A 21 -0.19 3.77 -7.87
N ALA A 22 -0.77 2.83 -7.14
CA ALA A 22 -1.45 1.67 -7.71
C ALA A 22 -2.69 1.31 -6.90
N GLN A 23 -3.76 0.90 -7.58
CA GLN A 23 -4.92 0.30 -6.95
C GLN A 23 -4.61 -1.16 -6.63
N VAL A 24 -4.54 -1.54 -5.35
CA VAL A 24 -4.10 -2.89 -4.95
C VAL A 24 -5.20 -3.72 -4.32
N VAL A 25 -6.18 -3.10 -3.67
CA VAL A 25 -7.39 -3.72 -3.13
C VAL A 25 -8.57 -2.74 -3.26
N GLY A 26 -9.78 -3.13 -2.89
CA GLY A 26 -10.96 -2.28 -2.94
C GLY A 26 -11.21 -1.45 -1.66
N SER A 27 -12.47 -1.04 -1.49
CA SER A 27 -12.89 -0.22 -0.36
C SER A 27 -12.92 -0.98 0.97
N GLY A 28 -12.80 -0.25 2.08
CA GLY A 28 -12.82 -0.85 3.42
C GLY A 28 -11.48 -1.43 3.86
N THR A 29 -10.39 -0.96 3.25
CA THR A 29 -9.00 -1.25 3.60
C THR A 29 -8.62 -0.52 4.90
N ARG A 30 -9.15 -1.02 6.02
CA ARG A 30 -8.81 -0.55 7.39
C ARG A 30 -7.71 -1.37 8.07
N SER A 31 -7.27 -2.44 7.42
CA SER A 31 -6.20 -3.28 7.93
C SER A 31 -4.85 -2.66 7.61
N GLN A 32 -3.95 -2.63 8.58
CA GLN A 32 -2.58 -2.21 8.32
C GLN A 32 -1.90 -3.23 7.39
N PRO A 33 -1.11 -2.77 6.41
CA PRO A 33 -0.32 -3.67 5.58
C PRO A 33 0.79 -4.32 6.41
N ALA A 34 1.18 -5.54 6.05
CA ALA A 34 2.31 -6.23 6.67
C ALA A 34 3.48 -6.33 5.68
N LEU A 35 4.69 -6.01 6.11
CA LEU A 35 5.91 -6.17 5.32
C LEU A 35 6.77 -7.28 5.96
N ALA A 36 7.02 -8.35 5.22
CA ALA A 36 7.85 -9.46 5.68
C ALA A 36 8.58 -10.11 4.50
N ASN A 37 9.87 -10.41 4.67
CA ASN A 37 10.68 -11.15 3.69
C ASN A 37 10.59 -10.59 2.25
N GLY A 38 10.66 -9.26 2.09
CA GLY A 38 10.57 -8.61 0.78
C GLY A 38 9.17 -8.63 0.14
N ARG A 39 8.12 -8.93 0.92
CA ARG A 39 6.74 -9.00 0.44
C ARG A 39 5.82 -8.11 1.27
N LEU A 40 4.99 -7.34 0.58
CA LEU A 40 3.96 -6.49 1.16
C LEU A 40 2.60 -7.17 1.02
N TYR A 41 1.94 -7.38 2.15
CA TYR A 41 0.63 -8.00 2.26
C TYR A 41 -0.41 -6.93 2.55
N VAL A 42 -1.40 -6.81 1.67
CA VAL A 42 -2.48 -5.81 1.78
C VAL A 42 -3.80 -6.52 1.62
N ARG A 43 -4.79 -6.20 2.46
CA ARG A 43 -6.13 -6.80 2.36
C ARG A 43 -7.25 -5.79 2.53
N ASP A 44 -8.36 -6.07 1.85
CA ASP A 44 -9.67 -5.51 2.14
C ASP A 44 -10.56 -6.60 2.79
N ARG A 45 -11.88 -6.51 2.62
CA ARG A 45 -12.86 -7.51 3.12
C ARG A 45 -13.02 -8.72 2.20
N ASN A 46 -12.69 -8.57 0.93
CA ASN A 46 -12.98 -9.51 -0.14
C ASN A 46 -11.71 -10.24 -0.63
N GLN A 47 -10.52 -9.64 -0.46
CA GLN A 47 -9.27 -10.18 -0.98
C GLN A 47 -8.06 -9.80 -0.10
N LEU A 48 -7.02 -10.65 -0.22
CA LEU A 48 -5.66 -10.43 0.27
C LEU A 48 -4.73 -10.50 -0.94
N VAL A 49 -3.91 -9.47 -1.13
CA VAL A 49 -2.88 -9.44 -2.18
C VAL A 49 -1.50 -9.48 -1.55
N CYS A 50 -0.57 -10.10 -2.27
CA CYS A 50 0.85 -10.15 -1.92
C CYS A 50 1.63 -9.49 -3.06
N LEU A 51 2.33 -8.42 -2.73
CA LEU A 51 3.16 -7.66 -3.67
C LEU A 51 4.63 -7.94 -3.36
N GLU A 52 5.40 -8.24 -4.39
CA GLU A 52 6.85 -8.31 -4.27
C GLU A 52 7.43 -6.90 -4.20
N MET A 53 8.23 -6.64 -3.19
CA MET A 53 8.92 -5.36 -3.01
C MET A 53 10.38 -5.50 -3.50
N PRO A 54 10.94 -4.47 -4.15
CA PRO A 54 12.37 -4.42 -4.48
C PRO A 54 13.28 -4.53 -3.25
#